data_AF-A0A0N4TF39-F1
#
_entry.id   AF-A0A0N4TF39-F1
#
_cell.length_a   1.000
_cell.length_b   1.000
_cell.length_c   1.000
_cell.angle_alpha   90.00
_cell.angle_beta   90.00
_cell.angle_gamma   90.00
#
_symmetry.space_group_name_H-M   'P 1'
#
loop_
_entity.id
_entity.type
_entity.pdbx_description
1 polymer ?
#
loop_
_entity_poly.entity_id
_entity_poly.type
_entity_poly.pdbx_seq_one_letter_code
_entity_poly.pdbx_strand_id
1 'polypeptide(L)'
;MSLACIYIRKQNYLPHVIGMGIQTSFRSALKQSESFRALRGFLLMMTKCGKIVYISDNASDYLGHSVAEIMCQGDSVYDLIDHRDHGRIQAELMSGPPSVSDQNFFPNEKVFICRMNLSRTTKRQLQYHKVS
;
A
#
# COMPACT_ATOMS: atom_id res chain seq x y z
N MET A 1 -0.56 0.12 -19.42
CA MET A 1 -1.19 1.44 -19.21
C MET A 1 -1.18 1.87 -17.74
N SER A 2 -1.50 1.00 -16.78
CA SER A 2 -1.56 1.35 -15.34
C SER A 2 -0.23 1.85 -14.76
N LEU A 3 0.91 1.24 -15.12
CA LEU A 3 2.25 1.64 -14.61
C LEU A 3 2.55 3.13 -14.89
N ALA A 4 2.29 3.60 -16.11
CA ALA A 4 2.46 5.01 -16.47
C ALA A 4 1.51 5.91 -15.67
N CYS A 5 0.25 5.51 -15.49
CA CYS A 5 -0.71 6.25 -14.68
C CYS A 5 -0.28 6.35 -13.20
N ILE A 6 0.27 5.26 -12.65
CA ILE A 6 0.77 5.23 -11.27
C ILE A 6 2.03 6.09 -11.14
N TYR A 7 2.94 6.03 -12.13
CA TYR A 7 4.12 6.89 -12.15
C TYR A 7 3.74 8.38 -12.14
N ILE A 8 2.81 8.80 -13.01
CA ILE A 8 2.34 10.19 -13.05
C ILE A 8 1.66 10.58 -11.73
N ARG A 9 0.81 9.71 -11.17
CA ARG A 9 0.23 9.91 -9.84
C ARG A 9 1.31 10.11 -8.78
N LYS A 10 2.30 9.23 -8.72
CA LYS A 10 3.42 9.33 -7.78
C LYS A 10 4.11 10.68 -7.87
N GLN A 11 4.39 11.17 -9.08
CA GLN A 11 5.02 12.48 -9.28
C GLN A 11 4.13 13.64 -8.80
N ASN A 12 2.81 13.57 -8.99
CA ASN A 12 1.88 14.61 -8.54
C ASN A 12 1.68 14.63 -7.01
N TYR A 13 1.74 13.46 -6.37
CA TYR A 13 1.59 13.33 -4.92
C TYR A 13 2.87 13.61 -4.16
N LEU A 14 4.04 13.38 -4.77
CA LEU A 14 5.33 13.53 -4.11
C LEU A 14 5.52 14.94 -3.50
N PRO A 15 5.22 16.07 -4.19
CA PRO A 15 5.29 17.40 -3.60
C PRO A 15 4.36 17.62 -2.39
N HIS A 16 3.18 17.01 -2.41
CA HIS A 16 2.20 17.13 -1.33
C HIS A 16 2.67 16.38 -0.07
N VAL A 17 3.20 15.16 -0.23
CA VAL A 17 3.79 14.37 0.87
C VAL A 17 4.99 15.09 1.48
N ILE A 18 5.78 15.77 0.65
CA ILE A 18 6.94 16.57 1.07
C ILE A 18 6.52 17.82 1.86
N GLY A 19 5.47 18.52 1.41
CA GLY A 19 4.96 19.72 2.08
C GLY A 19 4.33 19.45 3.45
N MET A 20 3.88 18.22 3.70
CA MET A 20 3.26 17.80 4.97
C MET A 20 4.26 17.50 6.09
N GLY A 21 5.56 17.76 5.91
CA GLY A 21 6.57 17.50 6.94
C GLY A 21 6.76 16.01 7.25
N ILE A 22 6.26 15.11 6.40
CA ILE A 22 6.59 13.67 6.46
C ILE A 22 8.10 13.57 6.27
N GLN A 23 8.74 13.33 7.41
CA GLN A 23 10.18 13.35 7.68
C GLN A 23 11.04 12.96 6.47
N THR A 24 12.16 13.65 6.32
CA THR A 24 13.28 13.35 5.41
C THR A 24 13.62 11.84 5.34
N SER A 25 13.32 11.11 6.42
CA SER A 25 13.37 9.65 6.60
C SER A 25 12.52 8.83 5.61
N PHE A 26 11.32 9.30 5.22
CA PHE A 26 10.49 8.57 4.25
C PHE A 26 11.02 8.74 2.82
N ARG A 27 11.64 9.89 2.52
CA ARG A 27 12.37 10.08 1.26
C ARG A 27 13.61 9.18 1.17
N SER A 28 14.37 9.07 2.26
CA SER A 28 15.52 8.16 2.28
C SER A 28 15.07 6.71 2.19
N ALA A 29 14.01 6.31 2.90
CA ALA A 29 13.42 4.96 2.78
C ALA A 29 12.91 4.65 1.36
N LEU A 30 12.22 5.59 0.70
CA LEU A 30 11.80 5.44 -0.70
C LEU A 30 12.98 5.36 -1.69
N LYS A 31 14.12 5.97 -1.36
CA LYS A 31 15.36 5.86 -2.14
C LYS A 31 16.18 4.61 -1.81
N GLN A 32 15.98 4.03 -0.63
CA GLN A 32 16.76 2.92 -0.10
C GLN A 32 15.88 1.68 -0.10
N SER A 33 15.79 1.01 -1.25
CA SER A 33 15.07 -0.26 -1.47
C SER A 33 15.34 -1.31 -0.37
N GLU A 34 16.53 -1.27 0.24
CA GLU A 34 17.00 -2.17 1.30
C GLU A 34 16.38 -1.92 2.70
N SER A 35 15.83 -0.74 2.98
CA SER A 35 15.34 -0.38 4.35
C SER A 35 14.10 -1.19 4.77
N PHE A 36 13.35 -1.72 3.81
CA PHE A 36 12.11 -2.44 4.08
C PHE A 36 12.29 -3.90 4.50
N ARG A 37 13.51 -4.46 4.41
CA ARG A 37 13.79 -5.85 4.83
C ARG A 37 13.61 -6.07 6.34
N ALA A 38 13.68 -5.00 7.15
CA ALA A 38 13.43 -5.08 8.59
C ALA A 38 11.93 -5.17 8.94
N LEU A 39 11.05 -4.78 8.03
CA LEU A 39 9.60 -4.89 8.21
C LEU A 39 9.14 -6.33 7.92
N ARG A 40 8.37 -6.91 8.85
CA ARG A 40 7.59 -8.14 8.61
C ARG A 40 6.33 -7.82 7.79
N GLY A 41 6.52 -7.19 6.65
CA GLY A 41 5.49 -6.73 5.74
C GLY A 41 6.07 -5.85 4.64
N PHE A 42 5.20 -5.14 3.95
CA PHE A 42 5.56 -4.22 2.88
C PHE A 42 4.77 -2.91 3.02
N LEU A 43 5.19 -1.88 2.30
CA LEU A 43 4.51 -0.59 2.27
C LEU A 43 3.64 -0.45 1.03
N LEU A 44 2.45 0.07 1.23
CA LEU A 44 1.50 0.43 0.18
C LEU A 44 0.97 1.83 0.47
N MET A 45 1.11 2.71 -0.52
CA MET A 45 0.56 4.06 -0.48
C MET A 45 -0.55 4.17 -1.52
N MET A 46 -1.69 4.69 -1.09
CA MET A 46 -2.87 4.87 -1.92
C MET A 46 -3.59 6.18 -1.59
N THR A 47 -4.45 6.64 -2.49
CA THR A 47 -5.31 7.80 -2.30
C THR A 47 -6.55 7.44 -1.46
N LYS A 48 -7.32 8.44 -1.01
CA LYS A 48 -8.60 8.23 -0.31
C LYS A 48 -9.64 7.44 -1.13
N CYS A 49 -9.56 7.48 -2.46
CA CYS A 49 -10.41 6.68 -3.33
C CYS A 49 -9.85 5.28 -3.63
N GLY A 50 -8.74 4.90 -3.00
CA GLY A 50 -8.11 3.58 -3.15
C GLY A 50 -7.17 3.46 -4.35
N LYS A 51 -6.88 4.54 -5.09
CA LYS A 51 -5.94 4.49 -6.21
C LYS A 51 -4.51 4.34 -5.71
N ILE A 52 -3.77 3.38 -6.26
CA ILE A 52 -2.41 3.09 -5.84
C ILE A 52 -1.47 4.21 -6.30
N VAL A 53 -0.56 4.63 -5.43
CA VAL A 53 0.46 5.64 -5.68
C VAL A 53 1.86 5.02 -5.61
N TYR A 54 2.09 4.13 -4.66
CA TYR A 54 3.38 3.47 -4.48
C TYR A 54 3.21 2.13 -3.78
N ILE A 55 4.08 1.18 -4.13
CA ILE A 55 4.24 -0.12 -3.46
C ILE A 55 5.74 -0.39 -3.34
N SER A 56 6.19 -0.92 -2.21
CA SER A 56 7.60 -1.24 -1.98
C SER A 56 8.05 -2.50 -2.73
N ASP A 57 9.33 -2.57 -3.06
CA ASP A 57 9.91 -3.66 -3.85
C ASP A 57 9.74 -5.03 -3.17
N ASN A 58 9.84 -5.08 -1.84
CA ASN A 58 9.68 -6.31 -1.06
C ASN A 58 8.23 -6.85 -1.02
N ALA A 59 7.24 -6.15 -1.59
CA ALA A 59 5.86 -6.65 -1.65
C ALA A 59 5.74 -7.95 -2.47
N SER A 60 6.67 -8.20 -3.39
CA SER A 60 6.69 -9.43 -4.17
C SER A 60 6.83 -10.68 -3.32
N ASP A 61 7.56 -10.58 -2.21
CA ASP A 61 7.82 -11.71 -1.30
C ASP A 61 6.54 -12.14 -0.57
N TYR A 62 5.62 -11.20 -0.36
CA TYR A 62 4.37 -11.42 0.35
C TYR A 62 3.22 -11.76 -0.60
N LEU A 63 3.13 -11.08 -1.74
CA LEU A 63 2.01 -11.21 -2.67
C LEU A 63 2.23 -12.30 -3.72
N GLY A 64 3.48 -12.70 -3.97
CA GLY A 64 3.81 -13.76 -4.91
C GLY A 64 3.77 -13.36 -6.38
N HIS A 65 3.72 -12.06 -6.64
CA HIS A 65 3.76 -11.43 -7.95
C HIS A 65 4.86 -10.39 -7.94
N SER A 66 5.54 -10.18 -9.07
CA SER A 66 6.47 -9.05 -9.13
C SER A 66 5.71 -7.73 -8.95
N VAL A 67 6.38 -6.70 -8.43
CA VAL A 67 5.76 -5.38 -8.28
C VAL A 67 5.21 -4.85 -9.61
N ALA A 68 5.93 -5.09 -10.71
CA ALA A 68 5.47 -4.75 -12.04
C ALA A 68 4.17 -5.49 -12.42
N GLU A 69 4.06 -6.79 -12.13
CA GLU A 69 2.84 -7.57 -12.36
C GLU A 69 1.67 -7.08 -11.52
N ILE A 70 1.90 -6.82 -10.23
CA ILE A 70 0.87 -6.30 -9.30
C ILE A 70 0.30 -5.00 -9.85
N MET A 71 1.17 -4.07 -10.23
CA MET A 71 0.77 -2.77 -10.76
C MET A 71 0.17 -2.87 -12.17
N CYS A 72 0.52 -3.89 -12.95
CA CYS A 72 -0.09 -4.16 -14.26
C CYS A 72 -1.52 -4.72 -14.13
N GLN A 73 -1.77 -5.56 -13.12
CA GLN A 73 -3.07 -6.18 -12.87
C GLN A 73 -4.11 -5.17 -12.37
N GLY A 74 -3.71 -4.19 -11.57
CA GLY A 74 -4.63 -3.23 -10.97
C GLY A 74 -3.98 -1.88 -10.68
N ASP A 75 -4.77 -0.82 -10.83
CA ASP A 75 -4.36 0.54 -10.47
C ASP A 75 -4.98 1.02 -9.15
N SER A 76 -5.76 0.15 -8.51
CA SER A 76 -6.54 0.36 -7.30
C SER A 76 -6.29 -0.75 -6.26
N VAL A 77 -6.35 -0.41 -4.98
CA VAL A 77 -6.24 -1.40 -3.89
C VAL A 77 -7.37 -2.43 -3.95
N TYR A 78 -8.53 -2.06 -4.47
CA TYR A 78 -9.70 -2.94 -4.61
C TYR A 78 -9.44 -4.11 -5.58
N ASP A 79 -8.48 -3.98 -6.48
CA ASP A 79 -8.05 -5.07 -7.36
C ASP A 79 -7.19 -6.10 -6.61
N LEU A 80 -6.52 -5.66 -5.54
CA LEU A 80 -5.60 -6.45 -4.74
C LEU A 80 -6.24 -7.14 -3.54
N ILE A 81 -7.46 -6.74 -3.15
CA ILE A 81 -8.15 -7.27 -1.97
C ILE A 81 -9.42 -8.03 -2.34
N ASP A 82 -9.84 -8.94 -1.46
CA ASP A 82 -11.09 -9.70 -1.61
C ASP A 82 -12.30 -8.75 -1.66
N HIS A 83 -13.20 -9.00 -2.61
CA HIS A 83 -14.40 -8.18 -2.83
C HIS A 83 -15.25 -8.01 -1.57
N ARG A 84 -15.28 -9.02 -0.69
CA ARG A 84 -16.04 -9.00 0.56
C ARG A 84 -15.57 -7.92 1.54
N ASP A 85 -14.33 -7.44 1.39
CA ASP A 85 -13.74 -6.44 2.27
C ASP A 85 -13.81 -5.02 1.68
N HIS A 86 -14.25 -4.86 0.42
CA HIS A 86 -14.26 -3.57 -0.29
C HIS A 86 -15.01 -2.47 0.46
N GLY A 87 -16.24 -2.75 0.91
CA GLY A 87 -17.08 -1.75 1.60
C GLY A 87 -16.46 -1.26 2.91
N ARG A 88 -15.78 -2.15 3.65
CA ARG A 88 -15.10 -1.78 4.92
C ARG A 88 -13.91 -0.88 4.65
N ILE A 89 -13.05 -1.28 3.71
CA ILE A 89 -11.86 -0.49 3.34
C ILE A 89 -12.26 0.88 2.80
N GLN A 90 -13.31 0.93 1.99
CA GLN A 90 -13.82 2.19 1.48
C GLN A 90 -14.28 3.13 2.61
N ALA A 91 -15.02 2.61 3.60
CA ALA A 91 -15.44 3.40 4.75
C ALA A 91 -14.25 3.95 5.57
N GLU A 92 -13.22 3.12 5.78
CA GLU A 92 -11.99 3.52 6.49
C GLU A 92 -11.20 4.59 5.74
N LEU A 93 -11.05 4.44 4.42
CA LEU A 93 -10.35 5.42 3.58
C LEU A 93 -11.12 6.75 3.49
N MET A 94 -12.45 6.70 3.42
CA MET A 94 -13.30 7.89 3.26
C MET A 94 -13.49 8.66 4.56
N SER A 95 -13.47 7.99 5.71
CA SER A 95 -13.64 8.66 7.01
C SER A 95 -12.53 9.68 7.30
N GLY A 96 -11.36 9.58 6.64
CA GLY A 96 -10.30 10.60 6.64
C GLY A 96 -9.78 10.98 8.04
N PRO A 97 -8.80 11.88 8.13
CA PRO A 97 -8.51 12.58 9.39
C PRO A 97 -9.60 13.64 9.65
N PRO A 98 -10.09 13.81 10.90
CA PRO A 98 -10.91 14.96 11.25
C PRO A 98 -10.08 16.23 11.06
N SER A 99 -10.72 17.28 10.59
CA SER A 99 -10.15 18.59 10.25
C SER A 99 -9.12 19.11 11.26
N VAL A 100 -7.88 19.33 10.80
CA VAL A 100 -6.82 20.31 11.16
C VAL A 100 -6.68 20.99 12.54
N SER A 101 -7.45 20.68 13.59
CA SER A 101 -7.39 21.45 14.84
C SER A 101 -6.45 20.95 15.93
N ASP A 102 -5.94 19.72 15.89
CA ASP A 102 -5.07 19.20 16.96
C ASP A 102 -3.69 18.78 16.46
N GLN A 103 -2.69 19.60 16.78
CA GLN A 103 -1.26 19.39 16.54
C GLN A 103 -0.64 18.27 17.39
N ASN A 104 -1.37 17.19 17.67
CA ASN A 104 -0.75 15.99 18.23
C ASN A 104 -0.21 15.14 17.08
N PHE A 105 1.02 14.68 17.20
CA PHE A 105 1.81 14.08 16.12
C PHE A 105 1.21 12.75 15.58
N PHE A 106 0.21 12.16 16.25
CA PHE A 106 -0.48 10.92 15.84
C PHE A 106 -1.93 10.76 16.37
N PRO A 107 -2.97 11.49 15.89
CA PRO A 107 -4.36 11.26 16.30
C PRO A 107 -5.16 10.40 15.30
N ASN A 108 -4.56 9.97 14.18
CA ASN A 108 -5.28 9.49 13.00
C ASN A 108 -4.77 8.17 12.41
N GLU A 109 -4.04 7.38 13.18
CA GLU A 109 -3.66 6.03 12.75
C GLU A 109 -4.90 5.13 12.78
N LYS A 110 -5.22 4.54 11.64
CA LYS A 110 -6.34 3.59 11.51
C LYS A 110 -5.78 2.22 11.23
N VAL A 111 -6.29 1.23 11.96
CA VAL A 111 -5.94 -0.16 11.79
C VAL A 111 -7.15 -0.88 11.25
N PHE A 112 -6.96 -1.59 10.14
CA PHE A 112 -7.98 -2.45 9.55
C PHE A 112 -7.35 -3.77 9.11
N ILE A 113 -8.19 -4.79 8.96
CA ILE A 113 -7.78 -6.11 8.47
C ILE A 113 -8.56 -6.37 7.17
N CYS A 114 -7.86 -6.78 6.13
CA CYS A 114 -8.46 -7.24 4.88
C CYS A 114 -7.71 -8.45 4.33
N ARG A 115 -8.38 -9.20 3.47
CA ARG A 115 -7.78 -10.32 2.74
C ARG A 115 -7.20 -9.81 1.43
N MET A 116 -5.89 -10.01 1.24
CA MET A 116 -5.25 -9.74 -0.05
C MET A 116 -5.34 -10.96 -0.97
N ASN A 117 -5.55 -10.69 -2.25
CA ASN A 117 -5.48 -11.67 -3.33
C ASN A 117 -4.01 -11.98 -3.63
N LEU A 118 -3.56 -13.13 -3.13
CA LEU A 118 -2.23 -13.64 -3.40
C LEU A 118 -2.16 -14.35 -4.76
N SER A 119 -0.96 -14.45 -5.31
CA SER A 119 -0.70 -15.27 -6.50
C SER A 119 -1.06 -16.74 -6.27
N ARG A 120 -1.36 -17.45 -7.36
CA ARG A 120 -1.66 -18.89 -7.31
C ARG A 120 -0.50 -19.70 -6.71
N THR A 121 0.74 -19.27 -6.93
CA THR A 121 1.95 -19.93 -6.41
C THR A 121 2.09 -19.69 -4.91
N THR A 122 1.88 -18.48 -4.41
CA THR A 122 1.97 -18.17 -2.97
C THR A 122 0.83 -18.79 -2.17
N LYS A 123 -0.39 -18.85 -2.71
CA LYS A 123 -1.52 -19.57 -2.07
C LYS A 123 -1.17 -21.03 -1.81
N ARG A 124 -0.48 -21.69 -2.74
CA ARG A 124 -0.04 -23.08 -2.59
C ARG A 124 1.04 -23.22 -1.50
N GLN A 125 2.04 -22.35 -1.49
CA GLN A 125 3.11 -22.37 -0.47
C GLN A 125 2.57 -22.20 0.96
N LEU A 126 1.61 -21.30 1.16
CA LEU A 126 0.96 -21.12 2.47
C LEU A 126 0.10 -22.33 2.88
N GLN A 127 -0.48 -23.06 1.93
CA GLN A 127 -1.19 -24.31 2.22
C GLN A 127 -0.23 -25.41 2.68
N TYR A 128 0.95 -25.52 2.08
CA TYR A 128 1.95 -26.52 2.51
C TYR A 128 2.43 -26.26 3.94
N HIS A 129 2.64 -25.00 4.33
CA HIS A 129 3.07 -24.65 5.68
C HIS A 129 2.02 -24.86 6.78
N LYS A 130 0.74 -25.08 6.43
CA LYS A 130 -0.33 -25.41 7.39
C LYS A 130 -0.47 -26.91 7.66
N VAL A 131 0.22 -27.76 6.90
CA VAL A 131 0.09 -29.23 6.94
C VAL A 131 1.37 -29.89 7.50
N SER A 132 2.37 -29.09 7.92
CA SER A 132 3.51 -29.53 8.74
C SER A 132 3.33 -29.08 10.18
#